data_AF-A0AAF0EIB6-F1
#
_entry.id   AF-A0AAF0EIB6-F1
#
_cell.length_a   1.000
_cell.length_b   1.000
_cell.length_c   1.000
_cell.angle_alpha   90.00
_cell.angle_beta   90.00
_cell.angle_gamma   90.00
#
_symmetry.space_group_name_H-M   'P 1'
#
loop_
_entity.id
_entity.type
_entity.pdbx_description
1 polymer ?
#
loop_
_entity_poly.entity_id
_entity_poly.type
_entity_poly.pdbx_seq_one_letter_code
_entity_poly.pdbx_strand_id
1 'polypeptide(L)'
;MIPSSRSWRPGYATAGTLKRMVAPSAAARAPKPITRVLAPIRPLHSAPTPSPASTAATAAADPKKLRIVTAYAFAAKLRETEEDKDEDKMTDSPGSTVPERAIDPKSDLGLWRAEMLKGGDAGEDALMVAKSPDQSTVLLGVADGVGGWTESGVDPSLYSNALLHYAAQFAERHTTMPTPQAILQHAFDQVAQNPDIEAGSSTACLLRLDATTGRMSCANVGDSGFMHLRPDPTSPEGRMQVVNSSAPQLYGFNCPYQLAKVPPNMLQPGSLTNSPSDASLHEVDLQRGDMVLVMTDGFLDNVHCKLPPKESLTPDAPQRPELLQLIDMLQDKHHEHWAKTRKHGATMADEKQDFANVVASTLMQYARLCQMTEEKVSPFQIDAARHGIHYPGGKIDDIALICAAVV
;
A
#
# COMPACT_ATOMS: atom_id res chain seq x y z
N MET A 1 -13.51 -13.24 -17.64
CA MET A 1 -13.37 -13.38 -16.17
C MET A 1 -14.38 -14.43 -15.73
N ILE A 2 -13.95 -15.53 -15.11
CA ILE A 2 -14.85 -16.66 -14.75
C ILE A 2 -15.48 -16.36 -13.38
N PRO A 3 -16.81 -16.51 -13.21
CA PRO A 3 -17.47 -16.31 -11.93
C PRO A 3 -17.07 -17.40 -10.94
N SER A 4 -16.66 -17.02 -9.72
CA SER A 4 -16.25 -17.95 -8.66
C SER A 4 -17.45 -18.57 -7.94
N SER A 5 -18.26 -19.35 -8.66
CA SER A 5 -19.17 -20.34 -8.04
C SER A 5 -18.61 -21.76 -8.08
N ARG A 6 -17.33 -21.92 -8.43
CA ARG A 6 -16.53 -23.10 -8.08
C ARG A 6 -15.44 -22.67 -7.12
N SER A 7 -15.47 -23.25 -5.93
CA SER A 7 -14.47 -23.14 -4.88
C SER A 7 -13.07 -23.47 -5.41
N TRP A 8 -12.36 -22.47 -5.90
CA TRP A 8 -10.91 -22.54 -6.07
C TRP A 8 -10.31 -22.25 -4.70
N ARG A 9 -10.00 -23.32 -3.94
CA ARG A 9 -9.16 -23.22 -2.74
C ARG A 9 -7.70 -23.17 -3.24
N PRO A 10 -6.96 -22.07 -3.06
CA PRO A 10 -5.55 -22.04 -3.40
C PRO A 10 -4.82 -23.00 -2.46
N GLY A 11 -4.22 -24.06 -3.00
CA GLY A 11 -3.21 -24.87 -2.29
C GLY A 11 -1.83 -24.19 -2.27
N TYR A 12 -1.76 -22.90 -2.58
CA TYR A 12 -0.52 -22.13 -2.69
C TYR A 12 -0.17 -21.57 -1.33
N ALA A 13 0.88 -22.14 -0.74
CA ALA A 13 1.31 -21.94 0.64
C ALA A 13 0.22 -22.36 1.64
N THR A 14 0.32 -23.61 2.11
CA THR A 14 -0.41 -24.01 3.32
C THR A 14 -0.12 -23.00 4.44
N ALA A 15 -1.06 -22.77 5.35
CA ALA A 15 -0.80 -21.97 6.55
C ALA A 15 0.51 -22.39 7.24
N GLY A 16 0.89 -23.68 7.16
CA GLY A 16 2.16 -24.20 7.65
C GLY A 16 3.42 -23.69 6.91
N THR A 17 3.35 -23.40 5.61
CA THR A 17 4.47 -22.83 4.84
C THR A 17 4.65 -21.34 5.15
N LEU A 18 3.56 -20.59 5.29
CA LEU A 18 3.59 -19.17 5.70
C LEU A 18 4.05 -19.04 7.15
N LYS A 19 3.55 -19.89 8.06
CA LYS A 19 4.00 -19.94 9.48
C LYS A 19 5.50 -20.21 9.63
N ARG A 20 6.11 -21.05 8.79
CA ARG A 20 7.56 -21.30 8.82
C ARG A 20 8.41 -20.11 8.38
N MET A 21 7.87 -19.18 7.59
CA MET A 21 8.57 -17.94 7.23
C MET A 21 8.42 -16.84 8.28
N VAL A 22 7.30 -16.85 9.01
CA VAL A 22 7.06 -15.95 10.15
C VAL A 22 8.03 -16.23 11.31
N ALA A 23 8.53 -17.46 11.44
CA ALA A 23 9.37 -17.87 12.57
C ALA A 23 10.83 -18.18 12.17
N PRO A 24 11.78 -17.28 12.47
CA PRO A 24 13.13 -17.64 12.87
C PRO A 24 13.25 -17.59 14.40
N SER A 25 13.76 -18.70 14.97
CA SER A 25 14.16 -18.93 16.37
C SER A 25 14.02 -17.76 17.36
N ALA A 26 13.13 -17.93 18.34
CA ALA A 26 12.97 -17.06 19.50
C ALA A 26 14.29 -16.87 20.27
N ALA A 27 15.02 -15.80 19.95
CA ALA A 27 16.09 -15.26 20.78
C ALA A 27 16.36 -13.77 20.47
N ALA A 28 15.35 -12.97 20.12
CA ALA A 28 15.51 -11.52 20.08
C ALA A 28 15.31 -10.96 21.49
N ARG A 29 16.40 -10.74 22.23
CA ARG A 29 16.37 -9.93 23.46
C ARG A 29 15.94 -8.51 23.08
N ALA A 30 15.03 -7.93 23.87
CA ALA A 30 14.59 -6.54 23.74
C ALA A 30 15.80 -5.61 23.48
N PRO A 31 15.76 -4.76 22.44
CA PRO A 31 16.82 -3.79 22.19
C PRO A 31 16.91 -2.83 23.37
N LYS A 32 18.14 -2.57 23.84
CA LYS A 32 18.41 -1.60 24.90
C LYS A 32 18.09 -0.18 24.38
N PRO A 33 17.62 0.73 25.26
CA PRO A 33 17.33 2.12 24.88
C PRO A 33 18.59 2.79 24.31
N ILE A 34 18.45 3.40 23.12
CA ILE A 34 19.52 4.10 22.43
C ILE A 34 19.64 5.51 22.99
N THR A 35 20.84 5.90 23.43
CA THR A 35 21.13 7.26 23.89
C THR A 35 21.09 8.24 22.71
N ARG A 36 20.26 9.30 22.80
CA ARG A 36 20.20 10.39 21.82
C ARG A 36 21.57 11.01 21.59
N VAL A 37 22.08 10.94 20.36
CA VAL A 37 23.16 11.82 19.88
C VAL A 37 22.54 12.87 18.97
N LEU A 38 22.43 14.09 19.46
CA LEU A 38 22.09 15.26 18.66
C LEU A 38 23.31 15.66 17.83
N ALA A 39 23.27 15.44 16.52
CA ALA A 39 24.25 15.99 15.58
C ALA A 39 23.76 17.35 15.04
N PRO A 40 24.61 18.38 14.96
CA PRO A 40 24.21 19.71 14.53
C PRO A 40 24.02 19.79 13.01
N ILE A 41 22.94 20.47 12.61
CA ILE A 41 22.59 20.80 11.22
C ILE A 41 23.58 21.85 10.69
N ARG A 42 24.28 21.55 9.58
CA ARG A 42 24.99 22.55 8.77
C ARG A 42 24.24 22.76 7.44
N PRO A 43 24.13 24.01 6.96
CA PRO A 43 23.53 24.29 5.66
C PRO A 43 24.51 23.92 4.52
N LEU A 44 24.01 23.19 3.53
CA LEU A 44 24.74 22.91 2.28
C LEU A 44 24.38 23.96 1.23
N HIS A 45 25.37 24.75 0.83
CA HIS A 45 25.29 25.64 -0.33
C HIS A 45 25.26 24.84 -1.64
N SER A 46 24.42 25.29 -2.55
CA SER A 46 24.27 24.80 -3.92
C SER A 46 25.50 25.06 -4.79
N ALA A 47 26.00 24.03 -5.47
CA ALA A 47 26.92 24.16 -6.60
C ALA A 47 26.26 23.63 -7.89
N PRO A 48 26.44 24.29 -9.05
CA PRO A 48 25.75 23.92 -10.28
C PRO A 48 26.35 22.68 -10.97
N THR A 49 25.46 21.81 -11.46
CA THR A 49 25.75 20.59 -12.22
C THR A 49 26.13 20.92 -13.68
N PRO A 50 27.13 20.24 -14.28
CA PRO A 50 27.40 20.38 -15.71
C PRO A 50 26.41 19.56 -16.55
N SER A 51 26.00 20.10 -17.71
CA SER A 51 25.11 19.44 -18.68
C SER A 51 25.80 18.28 -19.40
N PRO A 52 25.10 17.16 -19.69
CA PRO A 52 25.67 16.07 -20.47
C PRO A 52 25.61 16.37 -21.98
N ALA A 53 26.73 16.11 -22.66
CA ALA A 53 26.86 16.15 -24.10
C ALA A 53 26.13 14.97 -24.76
N SER A 54 25.44 15.23 -25.88
CA SER A 54 24.73 14.21 -26.65
C SER A 54 25.72 13.33 -27.44
N THR A 55 25.68 12.03 -27.22
CA THR A 55 26.18 11.05 -28.18
C THR A 55 25.00 10.29 -28.76
N ALA A 56 24.83 10.43 -30.08
CA ALA A 56 23.82 9.74 -30.85
C ALA A 56 24.09 8.22 -30.82
N ALA A 57 23.15 7.45 -30.30
CA ALA A 57 23.13 6.01 -30.41
C ALA A 57 22.01 5.58 -31.37
N THR A 58 22.42 4.75 -32.33
CA THR A 58 21.67 4.07 -33.39
C THR A 58 20.24 3.66 -33.02
N ALA A 59 19.30 3.97 -33.92
CA ALA A 59 17.88 3.63 -33.83
C ALA A 59 17.67 2.13 -33.60
N ALA A 60 17.23 1.79 -32.40
CA ALA A 60 16.74 0.47 -32.05
C ALA A 60 15.37 0.23 -32.71
N ALA A 61 15.11 -1.04 -33.07
CA ALA A 61 13.82 -1.49 -33.57
C ALA A 61 12.66 -1.01 -32.69
N ASP A 62 11.53 -0.68 -33.33
CA ASP A 62 10.33 -0.11 -32.72
C ASP A 62 9.99 -0.82 -31.39
N PRO A 63 10.16 -0.17 -30.22
CA PRO A 63 10.01 -0.83 -28.94
C PRO A 63 8.54 -1.27 -28.81
N LYS A 64 8.30 -2.59 -28.78
CA LYS A 64 6.97 -3.15 -28.51
C LYS A 64 6.34 -2.42 -27.33
N LYS A 65 5.22 -1.72 -27.58
CA LYS A 65 4.49 -0.89 -26.61
C LYS A 65 4.32 -1.65 -25.29
N LEU A 66 4.67 -0.99 -24.18
CA LEU A 66 4.50 -1.57 -22.85
C LEU A 66 2.99 -1.79 -22.61
N ARG A 67 2.67 -2.78 -21.79
CA ARG A 67 1.32 -3.01 -21.28
C ARG A 67 1.35 -3.15 -19.77
N ILE A 68 0.32 -2.67 -19.08
CA ILE A 68 0.20 -2.78 -17.64
C ILE A 68 -0.95 -3.74 -17.31
N VAL A 69 -0.65 -4.75 -16.50
CA VAL A 69 -1.66 -5.62 -15.87
C VAL A 69 -1.73 -5.31 -14.39
N THR A 70 -2.91 -5.47 -13.80
CA THR A 70 -3.18 -5.03 -12.42
C THR A 70 -3.96 -6.10 -11.67
N ALA A 71 -3.63 -6.29 -10.40
CA ALA A 71 -4.38 -7.09 -9.45
C ALA A 71 -4.42 -6.34 -8.11
N TYR A 72 -5.38 -6.68 -7.26
CA TYR A 72 -5.49 -6.08 -5.94
C TYR A 72 -6.06 -7.10 -4.96
N ALA A 73 -5.74 -6.91 -3.69
CA ALA A 73 -6.27 -7.66 -2.58
C ALA A 73 -6.38 -6.73 -1.37
N PHE A 74 -7.36 -7.02 -0.51
CA PHE A 74 -7.58 -6.24 0.69
C PHE A 74 -8.19 -7.12 1.77
N ALA A 75 -8.10 -6.68 3.02
CA ALA A 75 -8.80 -7.28 4.13
C ALA A 75 -8.94 -6.29 5.29
N ALA A 76 -10.17 -6.18 5.78
CA ALA A 76 -10.43 -5.46 7.02
C ALA A 76 -9.79 -6.17 8.24
N LYS A 77 -9.40 -5.39 9.24
CA LYS A 77 -9.13 -5.86 10.60
C LYS A 77 -10.38 -6.50 11.19
N LEU A 78 -10.18 -7.52 12.03
CA LEU A 78 -11.28 -8.18 12.73
C LEU A 78 -11.89 -7.17 13.70
N ARG A 79 -13.20 -6.96 13.60
CA ARG A 79 -13.93 -6.13 14.56
C ARG A 79 -14.29 -7.00 15.76
N GLU A 80 -14.01 -6.53 16.96
CA GLU A 80 -14.56 -7.14 18.18
C GLU A 80 -16.09 -7.11 18.08
N THR A 81 -16.71 -8.28 18.23
CA THR A 81 -18.17 -8.39 18.24
C THR A 81 -18.70 -7.83 19.55
N GLU A 82 -19.96 -7.36 19.58
CA GLU A 82 -20.54 -6.81 20.82
C GLU A 82 -20.56 -7.82 21.98
N GLU A 83 -20.54 -9.12 21.69
CA GLU A 83 -20.42 -10.18 22.71
C GLU A 83 -19.09 -10.14 23.48
N ASP A 84 -18.00 -9.64 22.89
CA ASP A 84 -16.69 -9.53 23.55
C ASP A 84 -16.60 -8.31 24.48
N LYS A 85 -17.51 -7.33 24.36
CA LYS A 85 -17.51 -6.10 25.18
C LYS A 85 -18.28 -6.24 26.49
N ASP A 86 -19.09 -7.29 26.63
CA ASP A 86 -19.90 -7.54 27.83
C ASP A 86 -19.09 -8.21 28.96
N GLU A 87 -17.94 -8.82 28.67
CA GLU A 87 -17.12 -9.46 29.71
C GLU A 87 -16.23 -8.48 30.50
N ASP A 88 -15.90 -7.30 29.94
CA ASP A 88 -14.96 -6.34 30.55
C ASP A 88 -15.60 -5.04 31.12
N LYS A 89 -16.92 -4.87 31.04
CA LYS A 89 -17.60 -3.67 31.57
C LYS A 89 -18.36 -3.92 32.86
N MET A 90 -17.61 -4.04 33.96
CA MET A 90 -18.11 -3.76 35.31
C MET A 90 -17.76 -2.33 35.76
N THR A 91 -17.99 -1.31 34.91
CA THR A 91 -18.10 0.09 35.37
C THR A 91 -19.11 0.85 34.51
N ASP A 92 -20.07 1.49 35.18
CA ASP A 92 -21.17 2.25 34.61
C ASP A 92 -20.62 3.48 33.85
N SER A 93 -20.66 3.46 32.53
CA SER A 93 -20.38 4.62 31.67
C SER A 93 -21.38 4.59 30.50
N PRO A 94 -22.01 5.72 30.15
CA PRO A 94 -23.10 5.75 29.19
C PRO A 94 -22.59 5.24 27.84
N GLY A 95 -23.36 4.31 27.25
CA GLY A 95 -22.98 3.53 26.09
C GLY A 95 -22.40 4.36 24.95
N SER A 96 -21.15 4.08 24.61
CA SER A 96 -20.56 4.42 23.31
C SER A 96 -21.28 3.57 22.27
N THR A 97 -22.33 4.14 21.66
CA THR A 97 -22.91 3.63 20.42
C THR A 97 -21.84 3.77 19.36
N VAL A 98 -21.29 2.64 18.89
CA VAL A 98 -20.44 2.61 17.69
C VAL A 98 -21.24 3.28 16.57
N PRO A 99 -20.73 4.32 15.90
CA PRO A 99 -21.47 4.97 14.82
C PRO A 99 -21.84 3.90 13.78
N GLU A 100 -23.07 3.96 13.26
CA GLU A 100 -23.52 3.12 12.16
C GLU A 100 -22.68 3.50 10.92
N ARG A 101 -21.50 2.86 10.81
CA ARG A 101 -20.50 3.06 9.75
C ARG A 101 -21.12 2.66 8.43
N ALA A 102 -21.74 3.60 7.75
CA ALA A 102 -22.39 3.31 6.49
C ALA A 102 -22.25 4.50 5.56
N ILE A 103 -21.18 4.47 4.76
CA ILE A 103 -21.28 4.97 3.38
C ILE A 103 -22.62 4.44 2.84
N ASP A 104 -23.55 5.33 2.50
CA ASP A 104 -24.87 4.93 2.03
C ASP A 104 -24.69 4.01 0.82
N PRO A 105 -25.11 2.73 0.90
CA PRO A 105 -24.89 1.76 -0.18
C PRO A 105 -25.60 2.13 -1.48
N LYS A 106 -26.55 3.08 -1.44
CA LYS A 106 -27.27 3.60 -2.61
C LYS A 106 -26.68 4.89 -3.16
N SER A 107 -25.77 5.54 -2.43
CA SER A 107 -25.04 6.71 -2.94
C SER A 107 -24.09 6.31 -4.06
N ASP A 108 -23.69 7.28 -4.89
CA ASP A 108 -22.69 7.08 -5.95
C ASP A 108 -21.38 6.53 -5.38
N LEU A 109 -20.97 6.99 -4.20
CA LEU A 109 -19.80 6.49 -3.48
C LEU A 109 -19.97 5.03 -3.04
N GLY A 110 -21.14 4.69 -2.47
CA GLY A 110 -21.44 3.35 -2.00
C GLY A 110 -21.49 2.32 -3.14
N LEU A 111 -22.09 2.69 -4.27
CA LEU A 111 -22.12 1.86 -5.47
C LEU A 111 -20.72 1.65 -6.06
N TRP A 112 -19.93 2.73 -6.16
CA TRP A 112 -18.54 2.66 -6.61
C TRP A 112 -17.69 1.75 -5.71
N ARG A 113 -17.80 1.90 -4.38
CA ARG A 113 -17.10 1.05 -3.41
C ARG A 113 -17.52 -0.42 -3.55
N ALA A 114 -18.82 -0.69 -3.68
CA ALA A 114 -19.33 -2.04 -3.84
C ALA A 114 -18.81 -2.73 -5.11
N GLU A 115 -18.71 -1.98 -6.23
CA GLU A 115 -18.10 -2.47 -7.47
C GLU A 115 -16.60 -2.77 -7.29
N MET A 116 -15.86 -1.84 -6.70
CA MET A 116 -14.42 -1.97 -6.46
C MET A 116 -14.09 -3.19 -5.59
N LEU A 117 -14.84 -3.37 -4.50
CA LEU A 117 -14.61 -4.43 -3.51
C LEU A 117 -15.30 -5.75 -3.84
N LYS A 118 -16.24 -5.80 -4.80
CA LYS A 118 -16.93 -7.04 -5.23
C LYS A 118 -17.53 -7.83 -4.05
N GLY A 119 -18.10 -7.12 -3.08
CA GLY A 119 -18.71 -7.69 -1.88
C GLY A 119 -17.73 -8.05 -0.76
N GLY A 120 -16.45 -7.73 -0.88
CA GLY A 120 -15.48 -7.79 0.22
C GLY A 120 -15.53 -6.54 1.11
N ASP A 121 -14.75 -6.56 2.21
CA ASP A 121 -14.58 -5.43 3.11
C ASP A 121 -13.09 -5.07 3.28
N ALA A 122 -12.77 -3.81 3.04
CA ALA A 122 -11.45 -3.22 3.25
C ALA A 122 -11.37 -2.41 4.55
N GLY A 123 -12.45 -2.35 5.36
CA GLY A 123 -12.46 -1.58 6.59
C GLY A 123 -12.41 -0.08 6.31
N GLU A 124 -11.48 0.61 6.96
CA GLU A 124 -11.21 2.04 6.84
C GLU A 124 -10.30 2.36 5.65
N ASP A 125 -9.63 1.35 5.08
CA ASP A 125 -8.87 1.46 3.84
C ASP A 125 -9.77 1.63 2.60
N ALA A 126 -9.22 2.31 1.60
CA ALA A 126 -9.75 2.41 0.27
C ALA A 126 -8.67 2.06 -0.77
N LEU A 127 -9.10 1.53 -1.92
CA LEU A 127 -8.24 1.29 -3.06
C LEU A 127 -8.96 1.64 -4.37
N MET A 128 -8.20 2.02 -5.41
CA MET A 128 -8.74 2.27 -6.74
C MET A 128 -7.77 1.83 -7.85
N VAL A 129 -8.34 1.45 -8.99
CA VAL A 129 -7.63 1.25 -10.25
C VAL A 129 -8.43 1.91 -11.37
N ALA A 130 -7.96 3.03 -11.90
CA ALA A 130 -8.55 3.70 -13.06
C ALA A 130 -7.65 3.50 -14.29
N LYS A 131 -8.25 3.35 -15.48
CA LYS A 131 -7.51 3.13 -16.73
C LYS A 131 -7.93 4.14 -17.79
N SER A 132 -6.98 4.62 -18.57
CA SER A 132 -7.29 5.45 -19.74
C SER A 132 -8.14 4.64 -20.73
N PRO A 133 -8.91 5.29 -21.62
CA PRO A 133 -9.75 4.58 -22.59
C PRO A 133 -8.98 3.59 -23.47
N ASP A 134 -7.73 3.91 -23.81
CA ASP A 134 -6.83 3.05 -24.58
C ASP A 134 -5.99 2.09 -23.71
N GLN A 135 -6.20 2.10 -22.39
CA GLN A 135 -5.49 1.34 -21.37
C GLN A 135 -3.96 1.53 -21.35
N SER A 136 -3.46 2.59 -21.99
CA SER A 136 -2.03 2.89 -22.00
C SER A 136 -1.55 3.60 -20.73
N THR A 137 -2.46 4.23 -19.99
CA THR A 137 -2.16 4.82 -18.68
C THR A 137 -3.07 4.20 -17.62
N VAL A 138 -2.50 3.90 -16.47
CA VAL A 138 -3.20 3.34 -15.31
C VAL A 138 -2.91 4.20 -14.10
N LEU A 139 -3.95 4.62 -13.39
CA LEU A 139 -3.84 5.24 -12.08
C LEU A 139 -4.19 4.20 -11.01
N LEU A 140 -3.30 4.03 -10.06
CA LEU A 140 -3.47 3.20 -8.87
C LEU A 140 -3.55 4.12 -7.66
N GLY A 141 -4.38 3.80 -6.69
CA GLY A 141 -4.50 4.58 -5.47
C GLY A 141 -4.83 3.70 -4.27
N VAL A 142 -4.20 3.98 -3.14
CA VAL A 142 -4.64 3.51 -1.82
C VAL A 142 -4.75 4.71 -0.88
N ALA A 143 -5.63 4.60 0.10
CA ALA A 143 -5.81 5.59 1.16
C ALA A 143 -6.23 4.85 2.43
N ASP A 144 -5.61 5.17 3.55
CA ASP A 144 -5.95 4.64 4.86
C ASP A 144 -6.64 5.75 5.69
N GLY A 145 -7.89 5.49 6.09
CA GLY A 145 -8.70 6.40 6.88
C GLY A 145 -8.29 6.38 8.35
N VAL A 146 -7.93 7.53 8.90
CA VAL A 146 -7.34 7.61 10.24
C VAL A 146 -8.36 7.19 11.31
N GLY A 147 -8.13 6.03 11.93
CA GLY A 147 -9.06 5.39 12.88
C GLY A 147 -9.51 6.25 14.07
N GLY A 148 -8.67 7.20 14.51
CA GLY A 148 -8.93 8.08 15.65
C GLY A 148 -10.21 8.94 15.52
N TRP A 149 -10.71 9.16 14.30
CA TRP A 149 -11.98 9.84 14.06
C TRP A 149 -13.19 9.12 14.67
N THR A 150 -13.09 7.80 14.89
CA THR A 150 -14.15 7.02 15.54
C THR A 150 -14.49 7.57 16.93
N GLU A 151 -13.51 8.09 17.67
CA GLU A 151 -13.72 8.69 19.01
C GLU A 151 -14.55 9.97 18.96
N SER A 152 -14.60 10.63 17.80
CA SER A 152 -15.41 11.81 17.54
C SER A 152 -16.74 11.48 16.85
N GLY A 153 -17.11 10.20 16.74
CA GLY A 153 -18.32 9.75 16.06
C GLY A 153 -18.26 9.84 14.53
N VAL A 154 -17.08 10.02 13.95
CA VAL A 154 -16.85 10.15 12.51
C VAL A 154 -16.34 8.83 11.95
N ASP A 155 -16.96 8.32 10.89
CA ASP A 155 -16.54 7.09 10.21
C ASP A 155 -15.27 7.35 9.36
N PRO A 156 -14.11 6.78 9.70
CA PRO A 156 -12.88 7.02 8.94
C PRO A 156 -12.94 6.50 7.50
N SER A 157 -13.76 5.48 7.24
CA SER A 157 -13.89 4.90 5.90
C SER A 157 -14.51 5.86 4.89
N LEU A 158 -15.32 6.82 5.35
CA LEU A 158 -16.01 7.76 4.48
C LEU A 158 -15.02 8.68 3.76
N TYR A 159 -14.04 9.23 4.49
CA TYR A 159 -13.06 10.16 3.93
C TYR A 159 -12.12 9.47 2.94
N SER A 160 -11.53 8.33 3.32
CA SER A 160 -10.59 7.58 2.47
C SER A 160 -11.25 7.11 1.17
N ASN A 161 -12.46 6.57 1.25
CA ASN A 161 -13.21 6.11 0.06
C ASN A 161 -13.64 7.29 -0.82
N ALA A 162 -14.13 8.39 -0.25
CA ALA A 162 -14.52 9.55 -1.03
C ALA A 162 -13.34 10.19 -1.77
N LEU A 163 -12.17 10.27 -1.11
CA LEU A 163 -10.96 10.79 -1.73
C LEU A 163 -10.58 9.99 -2.98
N LEU A 164 -10.53 8.66 -2.89
CA LEU A 164 -10.21 7.83 -4.05
C LEU A 164 -11.32 7.79 -5.10
N HIS A 165 -12.59 7.91 -4.69
CA HIS A 165 -13.70 8.01 -5.62
C HIS A 165 -13.58 9.26 -6.52
N TYR A 166 -13.37 10.44 -5.93
CA TYR A 166 -13.18 11.67 -6.71
C TYR A 166 -11.89 11.64 -7.54
N ALA A 167 -10.82 11.03 -7.03
CA ALA A 167 -9.59 10.83 -7.77
C ALA A 167 -9.81 9.96 -9.02
N ALA A 168 -10.53 8.84 -8.89
CA ALA A 168 -10.88 7.95 -10.01
C ALA A 168 -11.74 8.68 -11.04
N GLN A 169 -12.82 9.34 -10.62
CA GLN A 169 -13.70 10.09 -11.51
C GLN A 169 -12.94 11.17 -12.29
N PHE A 170 -12.07 11.93 -11.61
CA PHE A 170 -11.29 12.96 -12.26
C PHE A 170 -10.31 12.36 -13.27
N ALA A 171 -9.62 11.28 -12.92
CA ALA A 171 -8.70 10.61 -13.84
C ALA A 171 -9.39 10.08 -15.11
N GLU A 172 -10.55 9.44 -14.97
CA GLU A 172 -11.27 8.82 -16.09
C GLU A 172 -11.90 9.85 -17.05
N ARG A 173 -12.21 11.05 -16.56
CA ARG A 173 -12.71 12.15 -17.39
C ARG A 173 -11.63 12.77 -18.30
N HIS A 174 -10.36 12.46 -18.08
CA HIS A 174 -9.24 13.05 -18.80
C HIS A 174 -8.49 11.99 -19.61
N THR A 175 -8.51 12.12 -20.94
CA THR A 175 -7.88 11.14 -21.84
C THR A 175 -6.39 10.91 -21.56
N THR A 176 -5.67 11.95 -21.16
CA THR A 176 -4.22 11.87 -20.87
C THR A 176 -3.88 11.43 -19.46
N MET A 177 -4.88 11.39 -18.55
CA MET A 177 -4.74 11.26 -17.10
C MET A 177 -3.76 12.29 -16.49
N PRO A 178 -4.23 13.28 -15.71
CA PRO A 178 -3.37 14.30 -15.10
C PRO A 178 -2.33 13.71 -14.15
N THR A 179 -1.40 14.54 -13.67
CA THR A 179 -0.39 14.07 -12.71
C THR A 179 -1.06 13.63 -11.40
N PRO A 180 -0.48 12.66 -10.66
CA PRO A 180 -1.02 12.21 -9.38
C PRO A 180 -1.29 13.36 -8.39
N GLN A 181 -0.42 14.37 -8.35
CA GLN A 181 -0.62 15.54 -7.49
C GLN A 181 -1.84 16.38 -7.90
N ALA A 182 -2.04 16.60 -9.21
CA ALA A 182 -3.21 17.34 -9.69
C ALA A 182 -4.52 16.57 -9.42
N ILE A 183 -4.49 15.25 -9.56
CA ILE A 183 -5.62 14.38 -9.24
C ILE A 183 -5.92 14.42 -7.74
N LEU A 184 -4.88 14.33 -6.89
CA LEU A 184 -5.01 14.40 -5.44
C LEU A 184 -5.56 15.77 -4.99
N GLN A 185 -5.09 16.85 -5.61
CA GLN A 185 -5.60 18.19 -5.36
C GLN A 185 -7.09 18.29 -5.67
N HIS A 186 -7.51 17.85 -6.86
CA HIS A 186 -8.93 17.86 -7.23
C HIS A 186 -9.77 17.04 -6.25
N ALA A 187 -9.33 15.82 -5.92
CA ALA A 187 -10.04 14.95 -5.01
C ALA A 187 -10.20 15.56 -3.61
N PHE A 188 -9.12 16.14 -3.08
CA PHE A 188 -9.13 16.85 -1.79
C PHE A 188 -10.13 18.02 -1.79
N ASP A 189 -10.14 18.83 -2.85
CA ASP A 189 -11.06 19.96 -2.97
C ASP A 189 -12.52 19.49 -3.06
N GLN A 190 -12.81 18.39 -3.76
CA GLN A 190 -14.16 17.81 -3.83
C GLN A 190 -14.63 17.26 -2.48
N VAL A 191 -13.76 16.57 -1.73
CA VAL A 191 -14.09 16.09 -0.38
C VAL A 191 -14.38 17.27 0.56
N ALA A 192 -13.56 18.32 0.50
CA ALA A 192 -13.75 19.53 1.30
C ALA A 192 -15.13 20.18 1.04
N GLN A 193 -15.59 20.17 -0.21
CA GLN A 193 -16.86 20.77 -0.65
C GLN A 193 -18.08 19.86 -0.47
N ASN A 194 -17.91 18.55 -0.31
CA ASN A 194 -19.02 17.61 -0.19
C ASN A 194 -19.67 17.69 1.21
N PRO A 195 -20.95 18.07 1.34
CA PRO A 195 -21.64 18.17 2.64
C PRO A 195 -21.88 16.83 3.33
N ASP A 196 -21.92 15.73 2.58
CA ASP A 196 -22.15 14.37 3.11
C ASP A 196 -20.92 13.84 3.86
N ILE A 197 -19.76 14.48 3.69
CA ILE A 197 -18.52 14.17 4.40
C ILE A 197 -18.31 15.25 5.43
N GLU A 198 -18.81 15.09 6.65
CA GLU A 198 -18.75 16.16 7.66
C GLU A 198 -17.32 16.43 8.12
N ALA A 199 -16.56 15.37 8.39
CA ALA A 199 -15.19 15.42 8.85
C ALA A 199 -14.44 14.12 8.50
N GLY A 200 -13.14 14.09 8.73
CA GLY A 200 -12.31 12.90 8.55
C GLY A 200 -10.92 13.24 8.04
N SER A 201 -10.06 12.24 8.00
CA SER A 201 -8.75 12.35 7.37
C SER A 201 -8.27 11.00 6.88
N SER A 202 -7.34 11.03 5.93
CA SER A 202 -6.68 9.83 5.44
C SER A 202 -5.25 10.12 4.99
N THR A 203 -4.43 9.07 4.97
CA THR A 203 -3.25 9.02 4.10
C THR A 203 -3.69 8.82 2.64
N ALA A 204 -2.77 8.99 1.69
CA ALA A 204 -3.04 8.72 0.28
C ALA A 204 -1.75 8.46 -0.51
N CYS A 205 -1.72 7.38 -1.29
CA CYS A 205 -0.64 7.09 -2.25
C CYS A 205 -1.23 6.90 -3.64
N LEU A 206 -1.00 7.84 -4.55
CA LEU A 206 -1.47 7.79 -5.94
C LEU A 206 -0.30 7.57 -6.90
N LEU A 207 -0.38 6.54 -7.75
CA LEU A 207 0.62 6.22 -8.76
C LEU A 207 0.02 6.21 -10.16
N ARG A 208 0.55 7.01 -11.07
CA ARG A 208 0.23 6.99 -12.50
C ARG A 208 1.33 6.26 -13.26
N LEU A 209 0.96 5.16 -13.90
CA LEU A 209 1.82 4.33 -14.76
C LEU A 209 1.46 4.59 -16.23
N ASP A 210 2.40 5.16 -16.99
CA ASP A 210 2.24 5.51 -18.40
C ASP A 210 3.06 4.56 -19.27
N ALA A 211 2.38 3.62 -19.91
CA ALA A 211 2.99 2.62 -20.78
C ALA A 211 3.40 3.19 -22.15
N THR A 212 2.91 4.38 -22.52
CA THR A 212 3.29 5.06 -23.76
C THR A 212 4.63 5.76 -23.58
N THR A 213 4.81 6.48 -22.47
CA THR A 213 6.10 7.15 -22.18
C THR A 213 7.08 6.27 -21.42
N GLY A 214 6.64 5.15 -20.87
CA GLY A 214 7.45 4.30 -19.98
C GLY A 214 7.79 5.00 -18.66
N ARG A 215 6.87 5.82 -18.13
CA ARG A 215 7.10 6.58 -16.88
C ARG A 215 6.08 6.25 -15.82
N MET A 216 6.54 6.23 -14.59
CA MET A 216 5.72 6.18 -13.39
C MET A 216 5.89 7.50 -12.64
N SER A 217 4.79 8.08 -12.19
CA SER A 217 4.78 9.24 -11.29
C SER A 217 3.96 8.92 -10.05
N CYS A 218 4.32 9.49 -8.92
CA CYS A 218 3.68 9.26 -7.62
C CYS A 218 3.43 10.58 -6.88
N ALA A 219 2.33 10.65 -6.15
CA ALA A 219 2.11 11.60 -5.06
C ALA A 219 1.68 10.82 -3.81
N ASN A 220 2.49 10.92 -2.74
CA ASN A 220 2.25 10.24 -1.48
C ASN A 220 2.06 11.26 -0.35
N VAL A 221 1.03 11.10 0.47
CA VAL A 221 0.82 11.80 1.74
C VAL A 221 0.65 10.75 2.83
N GLY A 222 1.54 10.75 3.83
CA GLY A 222 1.49 9.82 4.96
C GLY A 222 2.43 8.62 4.81
N ASP A 223 2.04 7.49 5.40
CA ASP A 223 2.81 6.25 5.51
C ASP A 223 2.25 5.05 4.72
N SER A 224 1.12 5.24 4.03
CA SER A 224 0.88 4.51 2.78
C SER A 224 2.05 4.70 1.80
N GLY A 225 2.20 3.80 0.83
CA GLY A 225 3.37 3.86 -0.04
C GLY A 225 3.42 2.87 -1.19
N PHE A 226 4.59 2.84 -1.85
CA PHE A 226 4.87 1.92 -2.94
C PHE A 226 6.25 1.28 -2.85
N MET A 227 6.36 0.10 -3.46
CA MET A 227 7.60 -0.60 -3.74
C MET A 227 7.70 -0.88 -5.24
N HIS A 228 8.76 -0.39 -5.88
CA HIS A 228 9.07 -0.62 -7.29
C HIS A 228 10.17 -1.67 -7.41
N LEU A 229 9.78 -2.83 -7.92
CA LEU A 229 10.62 -3.99 -8.11
C LEU A 229 10.96 -4.15 -9.59
N ARG A 230 12.21 -4.54 -9.87
CA ARG A 230 12.69 -4.80 -11.23
C ARG A 230 13.45 -6.14 -11.27
N PRO A 231 13.34 -6.93 -12.36
CA PRO A 231 14.20 -8.09 -12.53
C PRO A 231 15.67 -7.67 -12.48
N ASP A 232 16.45 -8.32 -11.63
CA ASP A 232 17.89 -8.13 -11.54
C ASP A 232 18.54 -8.76 -12.78
N PRO A 233 19.20 -7.97 -13.65
CA PRO A 233 19.84 -8.50 -14.86
C PRO A 233 20.99 -9.46 -14.56
N THR A 234 21.49 -9.48 -13.32
CA THR A 234 22.54 -10.39 -12.87
C THR A 234 22.00 -11.70 -12.31
N SER A 235 20.69 -11.79 -12.04
CA SER A 235 20.05 -13.02 -11.58
C SER A 235 19.62 -13.89 -12.77
N PRO A 236 20.19 -15.09 -12.94
CA PRO A 236 19.78 -16.00 -14.01
C PRO A 236 18.34 -16.50 -13.85
N GLU A 237 17.80 -16.51 -12.63
CA GLU A 237 16.41 -16.87 -12.32
C GLU A 237 15.43 -15.70 -12.52
N GLY A 238 15.91 -14.50 -12.88
CA GLY A 238 15.07 -13.31 -13.01
C GLY A 238 14.50 -12.83 -11.66
N ARG A 239 15.28 -12.97 -10.58
CA ARG A 239 14.89 -12.50 -9.26
C ARG A 239 14.69 -11.00 -9.26
N MET A 240 13.71 -10.55 -8.49
CA MET A 240 13.41 -9.12 -8.39
C MET A 240 14.38 -8.43 -7.42
N GLN A 241 14.66 -7.16 -7.65
CA GLN A 241 15.32 -6.25 -6.71
C GLN A 241 14.47 -4.99 -6.52
N VAL A 242 14.56 -4.37 -5.35
CA VAL A 242 13.93 -3.07 -5.09
C VAL A 242 14.77 -1.99 -5.78
N VAL A 243 14.18 -1.26 -6.72
CA VAL A 243 14.85 -0.14 -7.42
C VAL A 243 14.40 1.21 -6.91
N ASN A 244 13.13 1.34 -6.49
CA ASN A 244 12.59 2.55 -5.86
C ASN A 244 11.55 2.19 -4.80
N SER A 245 11.27 3.11 -3.88
CA SER A 245 10.23 3.01 -2.87
C SER A 245 9.87 4.40 -2.34
N SER A 246 8.64 4.60 -1.89
CA SER A 246 8.33 5.79 -1.09
C SER A 246 8.98 5.72 0.29
N ALA A 247 9.14 6.88 0.93
CA ALA A 247 9.45 6.99 2.35
C ALA A 247 8.18 7.47 3.09
N PRO A 248 7.90 6.97 4.30
CA PRO A 248 6.74 7.43 5.07
C PRO A 248 6.94 8.88 5.52
N GLN A 249 5.84 9.65 5.54
CA GLN A 249 5.79 11.01 6.06
C GLN A 249 5.09 11.02 7.41
N LEU A 250 5.85 11.23 8.47
CA LEU A 250 5.39 11.12 9.85
C LEU A 250 5.72 12.40 10.64
N TYR A 251 4.83 12.80 11.54
CA TYR A 251 5.13 13.77 12.60
C TYR A 251 5.86 13.11 13.79
N GLY A 252 5.57 11.83 14.00
CA GLY A 252 6.15 10.99 15.06
C GLY A 252 5.69 9.55 14.88
N PHE A 253 5.99 8.70 15.87
CA PHE A 253 5.58 7.31 15.86
C PHE A 253 4.08 7.14 15.58
N ASN A 254 3.75 6.36 14.54
CA ASN A 254 2.37 6.04 14.16
C ASN A 254 1.46 7.27 14.03
N CYS A 255 2.03 8.40 13.59
CA CYS A 255 1.33 9.67 13.43
C CYS A 255 1.65 10.25 12.05
N PRO A 256 0.99 9.75 10.99
CA PRO A 256 1.29 10.15 9.62
C PRO A 256 0.78 11.53 9.27
N TYR A 257 1.39 12.08 8.23
CA TYR A 257 0.80 13.18 7.46
C TYR A 257 -0.53 12.70 6.90
N GLN A 258 -1.54 13.56 6.97
CA GLN A 258 -2.90 13.18 6.62
C GLN A 258 -3.66 14.35 6.02
N LEU A 259 -4.31 14.08 4.89
CA LEU A 259 -5.24 15.01 4.27
C LEU A 259 -6.51 15.00 5.12
N ALA A 260 -6.96 16.17 5.57
CA ALA A 260 -8.06 16.25 6.52
C ALA A 260 -9.12 17.27 6.12
N LYS A 261 -10.38 16.92 6.40
CA LYS A 261 -11.49 17.85 6.52
C LYS A 261 -11.84 17.95 8.00
N VAL A 262 -11.55 19.10 8.59
CA VAL A 262 -11.84 19.36 10.01
C VAL A 262 -12.79 20.56 10.10
N PRO A 263 -14.03 20.35 10.57
CA PRO A 263 -14.98 21.44 10.80
C PRO A 263 -14.43 22.53 11.73
N PRO A 264 -14.79 23.82 11.54
CA PRO A 264 -14.28 24.92 12.36
C PRO A 264 -14.52 24.77 13.87
N ASN A 265 -15.62 24.11 14.26
CA ASN A 265 -15.95 23.82 15.66
C ASN A 265 -15.12 22.66 16.25
N MET A 266 -14.45 21.85 15.42
CA MET A 266 -13.58 20.74 15.83
C MET A 266 -12.10 21.09 15.73
N LEU A 267 -11.74 22.19 15.07
CA LEU A 267 -10.36 22.66 14.96
C LEU A 267 -9.81 23.03 16.35
N GLN A 268 -8.65 22.47 16.68
CA GLN A 268 -7.89 22.78 17.89
C GLN A 268 -6.45 23.11 17.53
N PRO A 269 -5.70 23.84 18.39
CA PRO A 269 -4.26 23.98 18.23
C PRO A 269 -3.59 22.61 18.12
N GLY A 270 -2.90 22.36 17.01
CA GLY A 270 -2.26 21.07 16.73
C GLY A 270 -3.08 20.07 15.92
N SER A 271 -4.30 20.42 15.48
CA SER A 271 -5.03 19.62 14.48
C SER A 271 -4.17 19.38 13.24
N LEU A 272 -4.08 18.13 12.80
CA LEU A 272 -3.31 17.73 11.63
C LEU A 272 -4.12 18.04 10.37
N THR A 273 -3.64 18.97 9.55
CA THR A 273 -4.34 19.44 8.35
C THR A 273 -3.37 19.56 7.19
N ASN A 274 -2.78 18.43 6.76
CA ASN A 274 -1.94 18.44 5.58
C ASN A 274 -2.77 18.69 4.32
N SER A 275 -2.08 19.14 3.29
CA SER A 275 -2.64 19.45 1.99
C SER A 275 -1.91 18.67 0.89
N PRO A 276 -2.48 18.56 -0.32
CA PRO A 276 -1.82 17.88 -1.43
C PRO A 276 -0.48 18.50 -1.86
N SER A 277 -0.18 19.74 -1.46
CA SER A 277 1.15 20.34 -1.66
C SER A 277 2.23 19.76 -0.73
N ASP A 278 1.86 19.09 0.35
CA ASP A 278 2.79 18.40 1.26
C ASP A 278 3.21 17.01 0.74
N ALA A 279 2.64 16.57 -0.39
CA ALA A 279 2.89 15.25 -0.94
C ALA A 279 4.36 15.05 -1.36
N SER A 280 4.92 13.91 -1.00
CA SER A 280 6.18 13.44 -1.56
C SER A 280 5.96 13.00 -3.01
N LEU A 281 6.65 13.65 -3.95
CA LEU A 281 6.54 13.38 -5.37
C LEU A 281 7.70 12.51 -5.86
N HIS A 282 7.40 11.53 -6.70
CA HIS A 282 8.42 10.70 -7.35
C HIS A 282 8.14 10.55 -8.84
N GLU A 283 9.19 10.54 -9.65
CA GLU A 283 9.15 10.15 -11.06
C GLU A 283 10.23 9.10 -11.32
N VAL A 284 9.87 7.99 -11.96
CA VAL A 284 10.78 6.89 -12.26
C VAL A 284 10.46 6.28 -13.63
N ASP A 285 11.49 5.75 -14.29
CA ASP A 285 11.30 5.03 -15.55
C ASP A 285 10.82 3.60 -15.30
N LEU A 286 9.83 3.18 -16.09
CA LEU A 286 9.30 1.83 -16.13
C LEU A 286 10.01 1.01 -17.21
N GLN A 287 10.29 -0.25 -16.90
CA GLN A 287 10.85 -1.22 -17.81
C GLN A 287 9.95 -2.46 -17.88
N ARG A 288 10.01 -3.16 -19.02
CA ARG A 288 9.34 -4.47 -19.16
C ARG A 288 9.84 -5.41 -18.06
N GLY A 289 8.90 -6.08 -17.39
CA GLY A 289 9.16 -6.98 -16.28
C GLY A 289 9.09 -6.30 -14.91
N ASP A 290 9.03 -4.97 -14.85
CA ASP A 290 8.84 -4.26 -13.58
C ASP A 290 7.54 -4.67 -12.90
N MET A 291 7.58 -4.70 -11.57
CA MET A 291 6.43 -4.88 -10.70
C MET A 291 6.36 -3.71 -9.73
N VAL A 292 5.19 -3.11 -9.60
CA VAL A 292 4.92 -2.02 -8.66
C VAL A 292 3.86 -2.47 -7.69
N LEU A 293 4.17 -2.42 -6.40
CA LEU A 293 3.23 -2.67 -5.32
C LEU A 293 2.85 -1.32 -4.70
N VAL A 294 1.56 -1.08 -4.48
CA VAL A 294 1.02 0.10 -3.78
C VAL A 294 0.22 -0.40 -2.60
N MET A 295 0.53 0.05 -1.39
CA MET A 295 0.07 -0.57 -0.14
C MET A 295 -0.22 0.48 0.93
N THR A 296 -1.20 0.21 1.79
CA THR A 296 -1.40 0.90 3.06
C THR A 296 -0.39 0.42 4.11
N ASP A 297 -0.32 1.15 5.23
CA ASP A 297 0.58 0.87 6.33
C ASP A 297 0.31 -0.50 6.98
N GLY A 298 -0.94 -1.00 6.99
CA GLY A 298 -1.25 -2.34 7.46
C GLY A 298 -0.47 -3.48 6.79
N PHE A 299 0.06 -3.26 5.57
CA PHE A 299 1.08 -4.14 5.01
C PHE A 299 2.51 -3.72 5.40
N LEU A 300 2.85 -2.44 5.24
CA LEU A 300 4.21 -1.90 5.39
C LEU A 300 4.76 -2.00 6.82
N ASP A 301 3.88 -1.93 7.81
CA ASP A 301 4.15 -2.10 9.24
C ASP A 301 4.41 -3.55 9.63
N ASN A 302 3.97 -4.49 8.80
CA ASN A 302 3.94 -5.91 9.11
C ASN A 302 4.94 -6.74 8.28
N VAL A 303 5.44 -6.24 7.15
CA VAL A 303 6.34 -6.99 6.24
C VAL A 303 7.60 -6.19 5.90
N HIS A 304 8.78 -6.80 6.10
CA HIS A 304 10.07 -6.16 5.81
C HIS A 304 10.32 -6.05 4.30
N CYS A 305 9.96 -4.89 3.75
CA CYS A 305 10.19 -4.54 2.34
C CYS A 305 11.64 -4.16 2.04
N LYS A 306 12.41 -3.82 3.08
CA LYS A 306 13.86 -3.56 3.06
C LYS A 306 14.52 -4.44 4.12
N LEU A 307 15.84 -4.58 4.04
CA LEU A 307 16.58 -5.27 5.10
C LEU A 307 16.40 -4.51 6.42
N PRO A 308 16.05 -5.20 7.53
CA PRO A 308 16.07 -4.62 8.86
C PRO A 308 17.47 -4.10 9.24
N PRO A 309 17.58 -3.23 10.25
CA PRO A 309 18.86 -2.89 10.86
C PRO A 309 19.63 -4.15 11.27
N LYS A 310 20.96 -4.14 11.13
CA LYS A 310 21.80 -5.31 11.42
C LYS A 310 21.62 -5.82 12.86
N GLU A 311 21.33 -4.91 13.79
CA GLU A 311 21.11 -5.20 15.20
C GLU A 311 19.81 -5.98 15.43
N SER A 312 18.87 -5.92 14.50
CA SER A 312 17.61 -6.65 14.50
C SER A 312 17.69 -7.99 13.76
N LEU A 313 18.84 -8.30 13.15
CA LEU A 313 19.06 -9.53 12.40
C LEU A 313 19.93 -10.51 13.19
N THR A 314 19.56 -11.78 13.17
CA THR A 314 20.46 -12.84 13.64
C THR A 314 21.60 -13.03 12.63
N PRO A 315 22.77 -13.56 13.06
CA PRO A 315 23.91 -13.77 12.14
C PRO A 315 23.60 -14.67 10.94
N ASP A 316 22.63 -15.57 11.09
CA ASP A 316 22.13 -16.50 10.08
C ASP A 316 20.93 -15.95 9.28
N ALA A 317 20.47 -14.74 9.58
CA ALA A 317 19.31 -14.16 8.91
C ALA A 317 19.60 -13.94 7.40
N PRO A 318 18.62 -14.24 6.52
CA PRO A 318 18.78 -14.02 5.09
C PRO A 318 19.15 -12.57 4.78
N GLN A 319 20.17 -12.37 3.93
CA GLN A 319 20.58 -11.04 3.46
C GLN A 319 19.71 -10.57 2.28
N ARG A 320 18.40 -10.81 2.39
CA ARG A 320 17.40 -10.43 1.41
C ARG A 320 16.13 -9.97 2.13
N PRO A 321 15.51 -8.84 1.75
CA PRO A 321 14.25 -8.41 2.35
C PRO A 321 13.18 -9.50 2.31
N GLU A 322 12.35 -9.56 3.34
CA GLU A 322 11.27 -10.54 3.47
C GLU A 322 10.31 -10.51 2.28
N LEU A 323 9.94 -9.31 1.81
CA LEU A 323 9.13 -9.14 0.60
C LEU A 323 9.76 -9.86 -0.60
N LEU A 324 11.06 -9.69 -0.82
CA LEU A 324 11.74 -10.30 -1.97
C LEU A 324 11.88 -11.81 -1.82
N GLN A 325 12.07 -12.33 -0.61
CA GLN A 325 12.05 -13.78 -0.36
C GLN A 325 10.69 -14.39 -0.69
N LEU A 326 9.59 -13.71 -0.34
CA LEU A 326 8.23 -14.14 -0.70
C LEU A 326 8.01 -14.11 -2.21
N ILE A 327 8.41 -13.02 -2.88
CA ILE A 327 8.30 -12.90 -4.34
C ILE A 327 9.10 -14.00 -5.03
N ASP A 328 10.31 -14.31 -4.58
CA ASP A 328 11.12 -15.40 -5.15
C ASP A 328 10.39 -16.75 -5.05
N MET A 329 9.89 -17.07 -3.86
CA MET A 329 9.13 -18.31 -3.62
C MET A 329 7.86 -18.38 -4.46
N LEU A 330 7.18 -17.26 -4.65
CA LEU A 330 6.01 -17.16 -5.51
C LEU A 330 6.38 -17.31 -6.99
N GLN A 331 7.47 -16.69 -7.46
CA GLN A 331 7.95 -16.84 -8.83
C GLN A 331 8.22 -18.32 -9.15
N ASP A 332 8.94 -19.03 -8.27
CA ASP A 332 9.31 -20.42 -8.50
C ASP A 332 8.07 -21.32 -8.61
N LYS A 333 7.17 -21.21 -7.63
CA LYS A 333 5.93 -22.01 -7.60
C LYS A 333 4.99 -21.65 -8.73
N HIS A 334 4.89 -20.37 -9.08
CA HIS A 334 4.04 -19.91 -10.17
C HIS A 334 4.55 -20.40 -11.51
N HIS A 335 5.85 -20.27 -11.80
CA HIS A 335 6.45 -20.78 -13.04
C HIS A 335 6.21 -22.30 -13.21
N GLU A 336 6.42 -23.08 -12.14
CA GLU A 336 6.17 -24.51 -12.17
C GLU A 336 4.69 -24.83 -12.44
N HIS A 337 3.77 -24.12 -11.78
CA HIS A 337 2.33 -24.34 -11.95
C HIS A 337 1.86 -23.92 -13.35
N TRP A 338 2.20 -22.70 -13.77
CA TRP A 338 1.79 -22.10 -15.03
C TRP A 338 2.25 -22.94 -16.22
N ALA A 339 3.47 -23.47 -16.19
CA ALA A 339 3.98 -24.37 -17.22
C ALA A 339 3.08 -25.61 -17.42
N LYS A 340 2.41 -26.09 -16.36
CA LYS A 340 1.52 -27.26 -16.38
C LYS A 340 0.08 -26.91 -16.73
N THR A 341 -0.40 -25.71 -16.39
CA THR A 341 -1.84 -25.36 -16.46
C THR A 341 -2.19 -24.30 -17.50
N ARG A 342 -1.20 -23.64 -18.13
CA ARG A 342 -1.45 -22.61 -19.13
C ARG A 342 -2.30 -23.14 -20.29
N LYS A 343 -3.27 -22.34 -20.70
CA LYS A 343 -4.09 -22.64 -21.87
C LYS A 343 -3.28 -22.49 -23.15
N HIS A 344 -3.63 -23.26 -24.17
CA HIS A 344 -3.05 -23.08 -25.50
C HIS A 344 -3.30 -21.64 -25.99
N GLY A 345 -2.25 -20.98 -26.49
CA GLY A 345 -2.32 -19.57 -26.93
C GLY A 345 -2.24 -18.53 -25.82
N ALA A 346 -2.03 -18.91 -24.56
CA ALA A 346 -1.83 -17.94 -23.47
C ALA A 346 -0.63 -17.02 -23.75
N THR A 347 -0.83 -15.72 -23.56
CA THR A 347 0.17 -14.67 -23.80
C THR A 347 1.00 -14.40 -22.55
N MET A 348 2.12 -13.68 -22.72
CA MET A 348 2.91 -13.17 -21.58
C MET A 348 2.06 -12.26 -20.66
N ALA A 349 1.12 -11.50 -21.23
CA ALA A 349 0.22 -10.67 -20.43
C ALA A 349 -0.74 -11.50 -19.58
N ASP A 350 -1.19 -12.66 -20.08
CA ASP A 350 -2.03 -13.57 -19.31
C ASP A 350 -1.25 -14.19 -18.14
N GLU A 351 -0.01 -14.59 -18.38
CA GLU A 351 0.89 -15.11 -17.34
C GLU A 351 1.16 -14.07 -16.25
N LYS A 352 1.51 -12.84 -16.65
CA LYS A 352 1.78 -11.76 -15.70
C LYS A 352 0.53 -11.30 -14.96
N GLN A 353 -0.64 -11.35 -15.60
CA GLN A 353 -1.91 -11.06 -14.94
C GLN A 353 -2.23 -12.13 -13.89
N ASP A 354 -2.01 -13.41 -14.19
CA ASP A 354 -2.18 -14.51 -13.24
C ASP A 354 -1.20 -14.38 -12.06
N PHE A 355 0.08 -14.12 -12.35
CA PHE A 355 1.09 -13.92 -11.32
C PHE A 355 0.77 -12.71 -10.42
N ALA A 356 0.33 -11.58 -11.00
CA ALA A 356 -0.07 -10.41 -10.22
C ALA A 356 -1.22 -10.74 -9.25
N ASN A 357 -2.20 -11.57 -9.66
CA ASN A 357 -3.28 -12.03 -8.79
C ASN A 357 -2.75 -12.88 -7.63
N VAL A 358 -1.82 -13.81 -7.90
CA VAL A 358 -1.19 -14.65 -6.88
C VAL A 358 -0.38 -13.79 -5.89
N VAL A 359 0.40 -12.84 -6.39
CA VAL A 359 1.19 -11.92 -5.57
C VAL A 359 0.28 -11.09 -4.68
N ALA A 360 -0.73 -10.41 -5.23
CA ALA A 360 -1.58 -9.52 -4.45
C ALA A 360 -2.30 -10.28 -3.32
N SER A 361 -2.94 -11.40 -3.66
CA SER A 361 -3.67 -12.22 -2.69
C SER A 361 -2.77 -12.84 -1.62
N THR A 362 -1.61 -13.35 -2.00
CA THR A 362 -0.71 -14.04 -1.06
C THR A 362 0.01 -13.05 -0.16
N LEU A 363 0.44 -11.90 -0.67
CA LEU A 363 1.08 -10.86 0.14
C LEU A 363 0.09 -10.29 1.17
N MET A 364 -1.15 -10.00 0.78
CA MET A 364 -2.18 -9.58 1.73
C MET A 364 -2.40 -10.64 2.82
N GLN A 365 -2.57 -11.91 2.46
CA GLN A 365 -2.75 -12.98 3.45
C GLN A 365 -1.54 -13.15 4.37
N TYR A 366 -0.33 -12.99 3.82
CA TYR A 366 0.89 -13.06 4.62
C TYR A 366 0.97 -11.91 5.62
N ALA A 367 0.69 -10.67 5.20
CA ALA A 367 0.61 -9.53 6.11
C ALA A 367 -0.46 -9.73 7.19
N ARG A 368 -1.62 -10.32 6.83
CA ARG A 368 -2.63 -10.70 7.83
C ARG A 368 -2.14 -11.71 8.87
N LEU A 369 -1.24 -12.61 8.50
CA LEU A 369 -0.62 -13.53 9.47
C LEU A 369 0.42 -12.80 10.33
N CYS A 370 1.17 -11.87 9.74
CA CYS A 370 2.17 -11.07 10.45
C CYS A 370 1.55 -10.13 11.50
N GLN A 371 0.39 -9.52 11.23
CA GLN A 371 -0.30 -8.67 12.22
C GLN A 371 -0.84 -9.45 13.43
N MET A 372 -1.06 -10.76 13.31
CA MET A 372 -1.66 -11.60 14.36
C MET A 372 -0.62 -12.36 15.21
N THR A 373 0.66 -12.07 15.06
CA THR A 373 1.74 -12.79 15.76
C THR A 373 2.62 -11.85 16.55
N GLU A 374 2.98 -12.29 17.76
CA GLU A 374 4.01 -11.67 18.59
C GLU A 374 5.39 -12.32 18.43
N GLU A 375 5.48 -13.43 17.69
CA GLU A 375 6.71 -14.21 17.52
C GLU A 375 7.68 -13.56 16.53
N LYS A 376 7.18 -12.64 15.69
CA LYS A 376 7.95 -11.95 14.67
C LYS A 376 8.23 -10.52 15.09
N VAL A 377 9.49 -10.10 14.92
CA VAL A 377 9.86 -8.68 15.02
C VAL A 377 9.41 -7.95 13.75
N SER A 378 8.28 -7.25 13.82
CA SER A 378 7.71 -6.49 12.71
C SER A 378 8.47 -5.16 12.46
N PRO A 379 8.33 -4.57 11.25
CA PRO A 379 8.73 -3.17 11.02
C PRO A 379 8.17 -2.21 12.07
N PHE A 380 6.89 -2.33 12.42
CA PHE A 380 6.21 -1.49 13.41
C PHE A 380 6.82 -1.60 14.80
N GLN A 381 7.08 -2.84 15.26
CA GLN A 381 7.73 -3.08 16.55
C GLN A 381 9.11 -2.41 16.62
N ILE A 382 9.90 -2.47 15.54
CA ILE A 382 11.20 -1.80 15.49
C ILE A 382 11.03 -0.29 15.60
N ASP A 383 10.05 0.30 14.91
CA ASP A 383 9.84 1.73 14.98
C ASP A 383 9.28 2.20 16.33
N ALA A 384 8.40 1.40 16.95
CA ALA A 384 7.92 1.59 18.31
C ALA A 384 9.10 1.63 19.30
N ALA A 385 10.01 0.66 19.20
CA ALA A 385 11.18 0.58 20.06
C ALA A 385 12.12 1.80 19.91
N ARG A 386 12.26 2.37 18.71
CA ARG A 386 13.03 3.61 18.49
C ARG A 386 12.44 4.81 19.21
N HIS A 387 11.14 4.79 19.43
CA HIS A 387 10.42 5.83 20.18
C HIS A 387 10.24 5.48 21.66
N GLY A 388 10.89 4.41 22.15
CA GLY A 388 10.81 3.98 23.54
C GLY A 388 9.51 3.27 23.92
N ILE A 389 8.75 2.82 22.93
CA ILE A 389 7.47 2.12 23.12
C ILE A 389 7.72 0.61 22.98
N HIS A 390 7.21 -0.16 23.94
CA HIS A 390 7.24 -1.61 23.88
C HIS A 390 5.98 -2.13 23.20
N TYR A 391 6.11 -2.62 21.97
CA TYR A 391 5.03 -3.20 21.18
C TYR A 391 5.53 -4.51 20.53
N PRO A 392 5.29 -5.68 21.13
CA PRO A 392 5.73 -6.95 20.57
C PRO A 392 4.83 -7.36 19.40
N GLY A 393 5.41 -7.88 18.32
CA GLY A 393 4.65 -8.45 17.21
C GLY A 393 4.24 -7.47 16.12
N GLY A 394 3.29 -7.90 15.30
CA GLY A 394 2.70 -7.10 14.24
C GLY A 394 1.58 -6.17 14.72
N LYS A 395 1.29 -5.15 13.92
CA LYS A 395 0.22 -4.17 14.16
C LYS A 395 -1.05 -4.65 13.48
N ILE A 396 -2.13 -4.84 14.24
CA ILE A 396 -3.46 -5.14 13.68
C ILE A 396 -3.98 -3.92 12.93
N ASP A 397 -4.24 -4.09 11.64
CA ASP A 397 -4.75 -3.02 10.80
C ASP A 397 -5.54 -3.50 9.58
N ASP A 398 -6.23 -2.57 8.95
CA ASP A 398 -6.79 -2.77 7.62
C ASP A 398 -5.64 -2.91 6.60
N ILE A 399 -5.85 -3.72 5.55
CA ILE A 399 -4.82 -3.95 4.53
C ILE A 399 -5.43 -3.72 3.15
N ALA A 400 -4.86 -2.82 2.38
CA ALA A 400 -5.11 -2.66 0.95
C ALA A 400 -3.80 -2.74 0.18
N LEU A 401 -3.77 -3.59 -0.85
CA LEU A 401 -2.59 -3.83 -1.68
C LEU A 401 -3.00 -3.94 -3.15
N ILE A 402 -2.32 -3.17 -4.00
CA ILE A 402 -2.41 -3.25 -5.45
C ILE A 402 -1.07 -3.70 -6.02
N CYS A 403 -1.10 -4.69 -6.92
CA CYS A 403 0.05 -5.16 -7.68
C CYS A 403 -0.14 -4.83 -9.16
N ALA A 404 0.81 -4.10 -9.73
CA ALA A 404 0.88 -3.85 -11.18
C ALA A 404 2.15 -4.48 -11.76
N ALA A 405 2.04 -5.09 -12.93
CA ALA A 405 3.18 -5.63 -13.67
C ALA A 405 3.25 -5.04 -15.08
N VAL A 406 4.46 -4.68 -15.50
CA VAL A 406 4.75 -4.11 -16.81
C VAL A 406 5.17 -5.24 -17.77
N VAL A 407 4.49 -5.35 -18.90
CA VAL A 407 4.59 -6.44 -19.89
C VAL A 407 5.09 -5.95 -21.24
#